data_AF-A0A564T058-F1
#
_entry.id   AF-A0A564T058-F1
#
_cell.length_a   1.000
_cell.length_b   1.000
_cell.length_c   1.000
_cell.angle_alpha   90.00
_cell.angle_beta   90.00
_cell.angle_gamma   90.00
#
_symmetry.space_group_name_H-M   'P 1'
#
loop_
_entity.id
_entity.type
_entity.pdbx_description
1 polymer ?
#
loop_
_entity_poly.entity_id
_entity_poly.type
_entity_poly.pdbx_seq_one_letter_code
_entity_poly.pdbx_strand_id
1 'polypeptide(L)'
;MRKIKKLVAVLLAATMMLAMGVTAFAADGTSDTKTVSAKYEANVTLYKDAACSSTSMGNKGIDNPAKVVVYTDGTADLTLYTHQFTYIGIKGALTGMTLDGIAGKEVKEGSYDYIVSGLDASKISVGNAIEGTFTVSVLGSHSAKTGYLKINSLTAAE
;
A
#
# COMPACT_ATOMS: atom_id res chain seq x y z
N MET A 1 -6.15 -10.36 -49.01
CA MET A 1 -6.82 -10.02 -47.73
C MET A 1 -5.78 -9.92 -46.62
N ARG A 2 -5.32 -8.70 -46.29
CA ARG A 2 -4.31 -8.45 -45.27
C ARG A 2 -5.04 -7.94 -44.01
N LYS A 3 -5.07 -8.77 -42.97
CA LYS A 3 -5.90 -8.56 -41.77
C LYS A 3 -5.41 -7.34 -40.97
N ILE A 4 -6.27 -6.33 -40.83
CA ILE A 4 -6.13 -5.23 -39.88
C ILE A 4 -6.17 -5.86 -38.48
N LYS A 5 -5.02 -5.94 -37.80
CA LYS A 5 -4.96 -6.27 -36.38
C LYS A 5 -5.43 -5.03 -35.63
N LYS A 6 -6.63 -5.14 -35.04
CA LYS A 6 -7.27 -4.13 -34.20
C LYS A 6 -6.29 -3.69 -33.11
N LEU A 7 -5.85 -2.44 -33.20
CA LEU A 7 -5.25 -1.71 -32.08
C LEU A 7 -6.41 -1.47 -31.10
N VAL A 8 -6.57 -2.35 -30.12
CA VAL A 8 -7.48 -2.09 -29.00
C VAL A 8 -6.76 -1.07 -28.12
N ALA A 9 -7.05 0.20 -28.37
CA ALA A 9 -6.74 1.27 -27.45
C ALA A 9 -7.39 0.92 -26.12
N VAL A 10 -6.59 0.49 -25.14
CA VAL A 10 -6.97 0.48 -23.73
C VAL A 10 -7.00 1.95 -23.31
N LEU A 11 -8.05 2.64 -23.76
CA LEU A 11 -8.52 3.88 -23.19
C LEU A 11 -9.27 3.46 -21.91
N LEU A 12 -8.54 3.13 -20.85
CA LEU A 12 -9.13 3.15 -19.51
C LEU A 12 -9.19 4.62 -19.10
N ALA A 13 -10.08 5.32 -19.79
CA ALA A 13 -10.43 6.69 -19.52
C ALA A 13 -10.97 6.77 -18.10
N ALA A 14 -10.34 7.62 -17.30
CA ALA A 14 -10.98 8.60 -16.45
C ALA A 14 -12.52 8.63 -16.54
N THR A 15 -13.18 7.72 -15.84
CA THR A 15 -14.61 7.81 -15.52
C THR A 15 -14.77 7.70 -14.02
N MET A 16 -14.46 8.79 -13.32
CA MET A 16 -15.13 9.18 -12.08
C MET A 16 -15.26 10.72 -12.06
N MET A 17 -16.12 11.23 -12.93
CA MET A 17 -16.97 12.36 -12.53
C MET A 17 -18.25 11.78 -11.92
N LEU A 18 -18.86 12.53 -11.00
CA LEU A 18 -19.98 12.24 -10.08
C LEU A 18 -19.45 12.01 -8.65
N ALA A 19 -19.84 12.75 -7.62
CA ALA A 19 -20.76 13.86 -7.51
C ALA A 19 -20.50 14.56 -6.16
N MET A 20 -20.96 15.81 -6.10
CA MET A 20 -20.90 16.73 -4.97
C MET A 20 -21.38 16.13 -3.65
N GLY A 21 -20.71 16.51 -2.56
CA GLY A 21 -21.28 16.56 -1.22
C GLY A 21 -20.75 15.51 -0.26
N VAL A 22 -19.66 15.84 0.45
CA VAL A 22 -19.45 15.27 1.77
C VAL A 22 -19.15 16.42 2.72
N THR A 23 -20.10 16.67 3.61
CA THR A 23 -19.98 17.51 4.78
C THR A 23 -18.70 17.15 5.55
N ALA A 24 -17.84 18.12 5.77
CA ALA A 24 -16.68 18.01 6.65
C ALA A 24 -17.17 17.76 8.09
N PHE A 25 -17.25 16.50 8.51
CA PHE A 25 -17.24 16.16 9.92
C PHE A 25 -15.77 16.05 10.34
N ALA A 26 -15.29 17.12 10.96
CA ALA A 26 -14.03 17.11 11.70
C ALA A 26 -14.16 16.15 12.88
N ALA A 27 -13.24 15.20 12.99
CA ALA A 27 -13.03 14.42 14.21
C ALA A 27 -11.53 14.17 14.40
N ASP A 28 -11.00 14.92 15.38
CA ASP A 28 -9.88 14.62 16.27
C ASP A 28 -8.48 14.32 15.68
N GLY A 29 -7.58 15.30 15.85
CA GLY A 29 -6.31 14.97 16.51
C GLY A 29 -5.07 14.77 15.67
N THR A 30 -5.05 15.01 14.36
CA THR A 30 -3.78 15.11 13.62
C THR A 30 -3.91 16.08 12.45
N SER A 31 -3.00 17.04 12.39
CA SER A 31 -2.97 18.11 11.40
C SER A 31 -2.74 17.55 10.00
N ASP A 32 -3.81 17.29 9.26
CA ASP A 32 -3.84 17.41 7.80
C ASP A 32 -5.27 17.67 7.34
N THR A 33 -5.54 18.90 6.94
CA THR A 33 -6.84 19.40 6.44
C THR A 33 -7.17 18.87 5.04
N LYS A 34 -6.71 17.65 4.71
CA LYS A 34 -6.88 17.07 3.39
C LYS A 34 -8.28 16.49 3.25
N THR A 35 -8.98 16.94 2.22
CA THR A 35 -10.31 16.40 1.92
C THR A 35 -10.13 15.01 1.31
N VAL A 36 -10.71 14.00 1.95
CA VAL A 36 -10.72 12.60 1.48
C VAL A 36 -11.56 12.52 0.21
N SER A 37 -10.99 11.94 -0.85
CA SER A 37 -11.68 11.69 -2.11
C SER A 37 -12.25 10.27 -2.17
N ALA A 38 -11.52 9.29 -1.65
CA ALA A 38 -11.94 7.89 -1.61
C ALA A 38 -11.21 7.10 -0.53
N LYS A 39 -11.80 5.99 -0.10
CA LYS A 39 -11.16 4.98 0.75
C LYS A 39 -11.20 3.63 0.07
N TYR A 40 -10.15 2.84 0.25
CA TYR A 40 -10.06 1.49 -0.28
C TYR A 40 -9.51 0.51 0.74
N GLU A 41 -9.93 -0.74 0.60
CA GLU A 41 -9.24 -1.92 1.10
C GLU A 41 -8.41 -2.52 -0.03
N ALA A 42 -7.11 -2.70 0.21
CA ALA A 42 -6.15 -3.19 -0.76
C ALA A 42 -5.61 -4.56 -0.33
N ASN A 43 -5.84 -5.61 -1.14
CA ASN A 43 -5.10 -6.85 -0.94
C ASN A 43 -3.72 -6.69 -1.56
N VAL A 44 -2.68 -6.87 -0.76
CA VAL A 44 -1.29 -6.65 -1.16
C VAL A 44 -0.43 -7.91 -1.03
N THR A 45 0.68 -7.94 -1.74
CA THR A 45 1.71 -8.95 -1.58
C THR A 45 3.08 -8.32 -1.70
N LEU A 46 3.97 -8.64 -0.78
CA LEU A 46 5.34 -8.18 -0.77
C LEU A 46 6.25 -9.14 -1.55
N TYR A 47 6.92 -8.63 -2.58
CA TYR A 47 7.87 -9.36 -3.42
C TYR A 47 9.31 -8.93 -3.16
N LYS A 48 10.26 -9.81 -3.43
CA LYS A 48 11.70 -9.51 -3.34
C LYS A 48 12.28 -8.87 -4.61
N ASP A 49 11.52 -8.88 -5.71
CA ASP A 49 11.96 -8.44 -7.03
C ASP A 49 10.88 -7.63 -7.75
N ALA A 50 11.32 -6.68 -8.59
CA ALA A 50 10.45 -5.77 -9.34
C ALA A 50 9.49 -6.49 -10.30
N ALA A 51 9.89 -7.66 -10.79
CA ALA A 51 9.06 -8.50 -11.65
C ALA A 51 7.90 -9.17 -10.89
N CYS A 52 7.87 -9.06 -9.56
CA CYS A 52 6.92 -9.72 -8.67
C CYS A 52 6.82 -11.22 -8.94
N SER A 53 7.96 -11.86 -9.16
CA SER A 53 8.06 -13.29 -9.49
C SER A 53 8.22 -14.18 -8.26
N SER A 54 8.69 -13.62 -7.14
CA SER A 54 8.87 -14.34 -5.89
C SER A 54 8.53 -13.49 -4.68
N THR A 55 7.74 -14.06 -3.76
CA THR A 55 7.35 -13.39 -2.53
C THR A 55 8.54 -13.19 -1.59
N SER A 56 8.54 -12.09 -0.86
CA SER A 56 9.47 -11.83 0.23
C SER A 56 9.12 -12.70 1.44
N MET A 57 10.10 -13.01 2.28
CA MET A 57 9.84 -13.64 3.58
C MET A 57 8.91 -12.78 4.46
N GLY A 58 9.07 -11.46 4.38
CA GLY A 58 8.23 -10.51 5.13
C GLY A 58 6.75 -10.58 4.74
N ASN A 59 6.41 -11.11 3.57
CA ASN A 59 5.01 -11.28 3.16
C ASN A 59 4.20 -12.17 4.11
N LYS A 60 4.87 -13.09 4.82
CA LYS A 60 4.21 -13.95 5.82
C LYS A 60 3.69 -13.18 7.02
N GLY A 61 4.23 -12.00 7.29
CA GLY A 61 3.79 -11.14 8.38
C GLY A 61 2.74 -10.12 7.96
N ILE A 62 2.28 -10.09 6.71
CA ILE A 62 1.30 -9.08 6.25
C ILE A 62 -0.11 -9.59 6.49
N ASP A 63 -0.94 -8.76 7.11
CA ASP A 63 -2.38 -8.96 7.24
C ASP A 63 -3.12 -8.14 6.18
N ASN A 64 -3.95 -8.84 5.40
CA ASN A 64 -4.79 -8.23 4.40
C ASN A 64 -6.23 -8.08 4.91
N PRO A 65 -6.97 -7.05 4.46
CA PRO A 65 -6.53 -6.01 3.52
C PRO A 65 -5.75 -4.87 4.20
N ALA A 66 -4.87 -4.22 3.46
CA ALA A 66 -4.31 -2.91 3.82
C ALA A 66 -5.38 -1.82 3.64
N LYS A 67 -5.30 -0.74 4.43
CA LYS A 67 -6.19 0.42 4.28
C LYS A 67 -5.53 1.49 3.43
N VAL A 68 -6.28 2.06 2.48
CA VAL A 68 -5.83 3.19 1.67
C VAL A 68 -6.82 4.34 1.77
N VAL A 69 -6.33 5.55 1.99
CA VAL A 69 -7.11 6.79 1.94
C VAL A 69 -6.52 7.66 0.85
N VAL A 70 -7.32 8.01 -0.15
CA VAL A 70 -6.92 8.92 -1.22
C VAL A 70 -7.51 10.30 -0.94
N TYR A 71 -6.71 11.34 -1.20
CA TYR A 71 -7.10 12.73 -0.99
C TYR A 71 -7.31 13.46 -2.31
N THR A 72 -8.03 14.57 -2.23
CA THR A 72 -8.33 15.45 -3.37
C THR A 72 -7.11 16.18 -3.93
N ASP A 73 -6.02 16.28 -3.16
CA ASP A 73 -4.75 16.88 -3.58
C ASP A 73 -3.87 15.95 -4.43
N GLY A 74 -4.34 14.72 -4.71
CA GLY A 74 -3.61 13.72 -5.48
C GLY A 74 -2.64 12.87 -4.65
N THR A 75 -2.66 12.98 -3.31
CA THR A 75 -1.89 12.11 -2.43
C THR A 75 -2.73 10.98 -1.83
N ALA A 76 -2.05 9.97 -1.29
CA ALA A 76 -2.68 8.84 -0.61
C ALA A 76 -1.89 8.41 0.63
N ASP A 77 -2.62 7.90 1.61
CA ASP A 77 -2.10 7.25 2.80
C ASP A 77 -2.35 5.76 2.68
N LEU A 78 -1.32 4.93 2.89
CA LEU A 78 -1.41 3.47 2.91
C LEU A 78 -1.01 2.97 4.30
N THR A 79 -1.96 2.32 4.97
CA THR A 79 -1.73 1.61 6.23
C THR A 79 -1.63 0.11 5.97
N LEU A 80 -0.46 -0.45 6.26
CA LEU A 80 -0.17 -1.88 6.18
C LEU A 80 -0.27 -2.49 7.58
N TYR A 81 -1.16 -3.47 7.73
CA TYR A 81 -1.29 -4.24 8.96
C TYR A 81 -0.34 -5.42 8.95
N THR A 82 0.35 -5.67 10.05
CA THR A 82 1.31 -6.77 10.13
C THR A 82 1.31 -7.47 11.49
N HIS A 83 1.82 -8.70 11.52
CA HIS A 83 1.94 -9.52 12.72
C HIS A 83 3.30 -10.22 12.79
N GLN A 84 3.60 -10.79 13.97
CA GLN A 84 4.76 -11.67 14.13
C GLN A 84 4.54 -12.98 13.37
N PHE A 85 5.53 -13.38 12.58
CA PHE A 85 5.51 -14.65 11.87
C PHE A 85 6.67 -15.54 12.32
N THR A 86 6.57 -16.85 12.07
CA THR A 86 7.66 -17.81 12.35
C THR A 86 8.26 -18.32 11.05
N TYR A 87 9.58 -18.29 10.94
CA TYR A 87 10.34 -18.81 9.82
C TYR A 87 11.48 -19.71 10.31
N ILE A 88 11.48 -20.98 9.88
CA ILE A 88 12.47 -22.01 10.31
C ILE A 88 12.59 -22.06 11.85
N GLY A 89 11.45 -22.01 12.55
CA GLY A 89 11.39 -22.05 14.02
C GLY A 89 11.77 -20.74 14.72
N ILE A 90 12.09 -19.68 13.99
CA ILE A 90 12.48 -18.39 14.55
C ILE A 90 11.36 -17.36 14.35
N LYS A 91 10.96 -16.67 15.43
CA LYS A 91 9.98 -15.58 15.36
C LYS A 91 10.62 -14.33 14.77
N GLY A 92 9.92 -13.67 13.86
CA GLY A 92 10.27 -12.38 13.32
C GLY A 92 9.05 -11.50 13.06
N ALA A 93 9.29 -10.24 12.74
CA ALA A 93 8.24 -9.27 12.41
C ALA A 93 8.76 -8.24 11.40
N LEU A 94 7.84 -7.63 10.65
CA LEU A 94 8.13 -6.39 9.93
C LEU A 94 8.14 -5.24 10.96
N THR A 95 9.26 -4.53 11.03
CA THR A 95 9.52 -3.49 12.05
C THR A 95 9.97 -2.16 11.44
N GLY A 96 9.71 -2.01 10.15
CA GLY A 96 9.99 -0.78 9.44
C GLY A 96 9.62 -0.92 7.98
N MET A 97 9.17 0.17 7.40
CA MET A 97 8.75 0.25 6.02
C MET A 97 9.06 1.63 5.47
N THR A 98 9.49 1.68 4.21
CA THR A 98 9.44 2.86 3.36
C THR A 98 8.73 2.46 2.07
N LEU A 99 7.97 3.36 1.46
CA LEU A 99 7.34 3.16 0.16
C LEU A 99 7.59 4.39 -0.69
N ASP A 100 8.09 4.21 -1.92
CA ASP A 100 8.43 5.30 -2.84
C ASP A 100 9.34 6.37 -2.20
N GLY A 101 10.28 5.93 -1.34
CA GLY A 101 11.17 6.80 -0.58
C GLY A 101 10.56 7.49 0.65
N ILE A 102 9.26 7.31 0.91
CA ILE A 102 8.56 7.89 2.05
C ILE A 102 8.63 6.91 3.24
N ALA A 103 9.09 7.40 4.38
CA ALA A 103 9.18 6.60 5.60
C ALA A 103 7.80 6.32 6.21
N GLY A 104 7.55 5.05 6.50
CA GLY A 104 6.40 4.61 7.26
C GLY A 104 6.58 4.89 8.74
N LYS A 105 5.49 5.22 9.42
CA LYS A 105 5.42 5.42 10.86
C LYS A 105 4.56 4.34 11.48
N GLU A 106 4.89 3.92 12.69
CA GLU A 106 4.02 3.03 13.45
C GLU A 106 2.66 3.72 13.66
N VAL A 107 1.58 3.00 13.41
CA VAL A 107 0.21 3.49 13.66
C VAL A 107 -0.01 3.70 15.15
N LYS A 108 0.60 2.83 15.97
CA LYS A 108 0.62 2.92 17.42
C LYS A 108 1.96 2.41 17.93
N GLU A 109 2.53 3.07 18.93
CA GLU A 109 3.80 2.65 19.53
C GLU A 109 3.75 1.17 19.96
N GLY A 110 4.70 0.39 19.45
CA GLY A 110 4.79 -1.04 19.73
C GLY A 110 3.81 -1.92 18.95
N SER A 111 3.04 -1.36 18.01
CA SER A 111 2.36 -2.16 16.98
C SER A 111 3.33 -2.50 15.85
N TYR A 112 2.98 -3.50 15.05
CA TYR A 112 3.70 -3.80 13.81
C TYR A 112 3.03 -3.15 12.59
N ASP A 113 2.05 -2.29 12.81
CA ASP A 113 1.27 -1.66 11.74
C ASP A 113 1.95 -0.36 11.33
N TYR A 114 2.12 -0.15 10.03
CA TYR A 114 2.81 1.02 9.49
C TYR A 114 1.92 1.81 8.54
N ILE A 115 1.89 3.12 8.71
CA ILE A 115 1.28 4.06 7.77
C ILE A 115 2.36 4.83 7.01
N VAL A 116 2.26 4.86 5.69
CA VAL A 116 3.01 5.78 4.83
C VAL A 116 2.04 6.82 4.32
N SER A 117 2.27 8.09 4.69
CA SER A 117 1.42 9.21 4.32
C SER A 117 2.04 10.06 3.22
N GLY A 118 1.22 10.50 2.27
CA GLY A 118 1.67 11.37 1.17
C GLY A 118 2.25 10.65 -0.04
N LEU A 119 1.90 9.38 -0.26
CA LEU A 119 2.20 8.69 -1.53
C LEU A 119 1.50 9.39 -2.70
N ASP A 120 2.09 9.33 -3.89
CA ASP A 120 1.38 9.71 -5.11
C ASP A 120 0.20 8.74 -5.32
N ALA A 121 -1.03 9.26 -5.35
CA ALA A 121 -2.24 8.46 -5.49
C ALA A 121 -2.27 7.64 -6.79
N SER A 122 -1.55 8.05 -7.83
CA SER A 122 -1.44 7.29 -9.08
C SER A 122 -0.76 5.93 -8.90
N LYS A 123 0.03 5.76 -7.83
CA LYS A 123 0.66 4.49 -7.45
C LYS A 123 -0.34 3.51 -6.83
N ILE A 124 -1.50 3.98 -6.38
CA ILE A 124 -2.57 3.15 -5.83
C ILE A 124 -3.43 2.61 -6.98
N SER A 125 -2.93 1.59 -7.66
CA SER A 125 -3.65 0.93 -8.76
C SER A 125 -3.40 -0.57 -8.78
N VAL A 126 -4.43 -1.34 -9.17
CA VAL A 126 -4.33 -2.79 -9.25
C VAL A 126 -3.26 -3.21 -10.25
N GLY A 127 -2.39 -4.11 -9.83
CA GLY A 127 -1.25 -4.60 -10.60
C GLY A 127 0.03 -3.79 -10.41
N ASN A 128 -0.05 -2.56 -9.86
CA ASN A 128 1.12 -1.76 -9.58
C ASN A 128 1.91 -2.32 -8.40
N ALA A 129 3.23 -2.15 -8.45
CA ALA A 129 4.16 -2.53 -7.38
C ALA A 129 4.92 -1.30 -6.92
N ILE A 130 4.78 -0.97 -5.65
CA ILE A 130 5.44 0.18 -5.02
C ILE A 130 6.77 -0.32 -4.44
N GLU A 131 7.88 0.20 -4.95
CA GLU A 131 9.20 -0.10 -4.39
C GLU A 131 9.34 0.51 -3.00
N GLY A 132 10.00 -0.22 -2.11
CA GLY A 132 10.22 0.20 -0.74
C GLY A 132 11.38 -0.52 -0.09
N THR A 133 11.78 -0.05 1.08
CA THR A 133 12.70 -0.76 1.98
C THR A 133 11.91 -1.27 3.17
N PHE A 134 12.02 -2.57 3.45
CA PHE A 134 11.31 -3.24 4.53
C PHE A 134 12.33 -3.80 5.52
N THR A 135 12.13 -3.50 6.80
CA THR A 135 12.97 -3.99 7.88
C THR A 135 12.30 -5.18 8.53
N VAL A 136 13.01 -6.31 8.57
CA VAL A 136 12.59 -7.50 9.31
C VAL A 136 13.46 -7.63 10.56
N SER A 137 12.82 -7.76 11.71
CA SER A 137 13.47 -8.08 12.98
C SER A 137 13.36 -9.57 13.28
N VAL A 138 14.47 -10.21 13.62
CA VAL A 138 14.55 -11.62 14.04
C VAL A 138 15.57 -11.74 15.17
N LEU A 139 15.18 -12.27 16.33
CA LEU A 139 16.06 -12.46 17.51
C LEU A 139 16.90 -11.22 17.89
N GLY A 140 16.32 -10.02 17.77
CA GLY A 140 17.01 -8.75 18.06
C GLY A 140 17.96 -8.26 16.96
N SER A 141 18.12 -9.01 15.87
CA SER A 141 18.79 -8.54 14.64
C SER A 141 17.80 -7.88 13.71
N HIS A 142 18.19 -6.76 13.11
CA HIS A 142 17.38 -5.99 12.17
C HIS A 142 18.02 -6.03 10.77
N SER A 143 17.25 -6.40 9.74
CA SER A 143 17.72 -6.37 8.36
C SER A 143 16.74 -5.61 7.46
N ALA A 144 17.22 -4.50 6.90
CA ALA A 144 16.50 -3.72 5.90
C ALA A 144 16.85 -4.23 4.51
N LYS A 145 15.83 -4.49 3.68
CA LYS A 145 15.99 -4.93 2.29
C LYS A 145 14.98 -4.24 1.39
N THR A 146 15.38 -3.97 0.15
CA THR A 146 14.46 -3.54 -0.90
C THR A 146 13.42 -4.62 -1.14
N GLY A 147 12.16 -4.20 -1.29
CA GLY A 147 11.02 -5.04 -1.61
C GLY A 147 10.01 -4.26 -2.45
N TYR A 148 9.02 -4.97 -3.00
CA TYR A 148 8.03 -4.41 -3.91
C TYR A 148 6.64 -4.81 -3.42
N LEU A 149 5.88 -3.84 -2.89
CA LEU A 149 4.53 -4.06 -2.39
C LEU A 149 3.54 -3.94 -3.54
N LYS A 150 3.07 -5.08 -4.03
CA LYS A 150 2.13 -5.15 -5.14
C LYS A 150 0.69 -5.05 -4.65
N ILE A 151 -0.11 -4.21 -5.29
CA ILE A 151 -1.55 -4.11 -5.07
C ILE A 151 -2.24 -5.14 -5.97
N ASN A 152 -2.80 -6.19 -5.39
CA ASN A 152 -3.48 -7.26 -6.13
C ASN A 152 -4.95 -6.98 -6.38
N SER A 153 -5.61 -6.26 -5.46
CA SER A 153 -6.99 -5.79 -5.63
C SER A 153 -7.21 -4.50 -4.85
N LEU A 154 -8.22 -3.73 -5.27
CA LEU A 154 -8.73 -2.56 -4.57
C LEU A 154 -10.25 -2.68 -4.49
N THR A 155 -10.79 -2.61 -3.28
CA THR A 155 -12.23 -2.60 -3.02
C THR A 155 -12.57 -1.27 -2.35
N ALA A 156 -13.60 -0.57 -2.82
CA ALA A 156 -14.05 0.65 -2.17
C ALA A 156 -14.50 0.34 -0.73
N ALA A 157 -14.06 1.16 0.22
CA ALA A 157 -14.44 1.07 1.63
C ALA A 157 -15.36 2.24 1.99
N GLU A 158 -16.31 2.01 2.90
CA GLU A 158 -17.27 3.01 3.38
C GLU A 158 -16.60 4.03 4.35
#